data_AF-A0A3E5ELM0-F1
#
_entry.id   AF-A0A3E5ELM0-F1
#
_cell.length_a   1.000
_cell.length_b   1.000
_cell.length_c   1.000
_cell.angle_alpha   90.00
_cell.angle_beta   90.00
_cell.angle_gamma   90.00
#
_symmetry.space_group_name_H-M   'P 1'
#
loop_
_entity.id
_entity.type
_entity.pdbx_description
1 polymer ?
#
loop_
_entity_poly.entity_id
_entity_poly.type
_entity_poly.pdbx_seq_one_letter_code
_entity_poly.pdbx_strand_id
1 'polypeptide(L)'
;MERYKEKIPLDTCVVKSIVKSIENADKEKIPLDTCVVKSIVKSIENADYLYQNYLQEEKFPTDNGSEGAKWNYINREVKNDMEEGRYQIEVLYRGPWKFLGIYDRTTRYFYTLMREKNLLSLRKNQSTKLFHYMNALSRLNEGLKDEYVVENEQLCLFPDMMYDEEGEETLDRILEKLIAKIDGSIERYVLISFDISHGQAIAIKGTVPAVGMNYYKEEDWADLLNASYSTDTTGASEEVSEEIVMLERKPKLRRRKRKEEHGSAEQK
;
A
#
# COMPACT_ATOMS: atom_id res chain seq x y z
N MET A 1 27.32 -25.84 59.72
CA MET A 1 27.78 -24.77 58.80
C MET A 1 26.91 -24.85 57.54
N GLU A 2 25.65 -24.42 57.65
CA GLU A 2 24.67 -24.46 56.56
C GLU A 2 24.48 -23.04 56.03
N ARG A 3 24.92 -22.79 54.79
CA ARG A 3 24.64 -21.55 54.08
C ARG A 3 23.25 -21.64 53.48
N TYR A 4 22.31 -20.88 54.03
CA TYR A 4 21.03 -20.60 53.42
C TYR A 4 21.25 -19.96 52.04
N LYS A 5 20.81 -20.64 50.98
CA LYS A 5 20.55 -20.01 49.67
C LYS A 5 19.17 -19.39 49.74
N GLU A 6 19.10 -18.09 50.01
CA GLU A 6 17.89 -17.30 49.77
C GLU A 6 17.57 -17.37 48.27
N LYS A 7 16.52 -18.12 47.91
CA LYS A 7 15.85 -17.95 46.63
C LYS A 7 14.99 -16.70 46.76
N ILE A 8 15.46 -15.60 46.18
CA ILE A 8 14.66 -14.39 45.98
C ILE A 8 13.42 -14.82 45.19
N PRO A 9 12.19 -14.59 45.69
CA PRO A 9 10.99 -14.88 44.93
C PRO A 9 10.91 -13.86 43.80
N LEU A 10 11.24 -14.28 42.59
CA LEU A 10 10.88 -13.52 41.40
C LEU A 10 9.35 -13.47 41.37
N ASP A 11 8.81 -12.27 41.56
CA ASP A 11 7.39 -12.00 41.56
C ASP A 11 6.79 -12.52 40.24
N THR A 12 5.92 -13.53 40.34
CA THR A 12 5.22 -14.15 39.21
C THR A 12 4.47 -13.13 38.35
N CYS A 13 4.12 -11.97 38.90
CA CYS A 13 3.52 -10.87 38.15
C CYS A 13 4.54 -10.17 37.24
N VAL A 14 5.77 -9.95 37.74
CA VAL A 14 6.88 -9.36 36.97
C VAL A 14 7.35 -10.33 35.90
N VAL A 15 7.45 -11.64 36.20
CA VAL A 15 7.80 -12.65 35.20
C VAL A 15 6.71 -12.75 34.12
N LYS A 16 5.42 -12.72 34.49
CA LYS A 16 4.33 -12.68 33.48
C LYS A 16 4.30 -11.38 32.68
N SER A 17 4.61 -10.24 33.29
CA SER A 17 4.74 -8.96 32.59
C SER A 17 5.92 -8.96 31.63
N ILE A 18 7.06 -9.51 32.04
CA ILE A 18 8.26 -9.62 31.21
C ILE A 18 8.04 -10.65 30.11
N VAL A 19 7.40 -11.79 30.38
CA VAL A 19 7.04 -12.79 29.36
C VAL A 19 6.02 -12.19 28.38
N LYS A 20 5.00 -11.46 28.85
CA LYS A 20 4.05 -10.75 27.97
C LYS A 20 4.72 -9.62 27.19
N SER A 21 5.71 -8.93 27.76
CA SER A 21 6.51 -7.91 27.08
C SER A 21 7.52 -8.51 26.11
N ILE A 22 8.02 -9.72 26.34
CA ILE A 22 8.92 -10.47 25.44
C ILE A 22 8.11 -11.15 24.33
N GLU A 23 6.92 -11.68 24.63
CA GLU A 23 5.95 -12.20 23.65
C GLU A 23 5.37 -11.08 22.78
N ASN A 24 5.21 -9.86 23.30
CA ASN A 24 4.81 -8.68 22.52
C ASN A 24 5.98 -7.98 21.81
N ALA A 25 7.24 -8.28 22.14
CA ALA A 25 8.42 -7.62 21.56
C ALA A 25 8.86 -8.21 20.22
N ASP A 26 8.48 -9.46 19.93
CA ASP A 26 8.44 -9.96 18.55
C ASP A 26 7.11 -9.56 17.93
N LYS A 27 7.03 -8.31 17.43
CA LYS A 27 5.93 -7.81 16.60
C LYS A 27 5.54 -8.90 15.58
N GLU A 28 4.43 -9.58 15.81
CA GLU A 28 3.98 -10.78 15.08
C GLU A 28 4.11 -10.57 13.56
N LYS A 29 4.95 -11.37 12.89
CA LYS A 29 5.29 -11.17 11.47
C LYS A 29 4.03 -11.07 10.61
N ILE A 30 4.04 -10.23 9.57
CA ILE A 30 2.95 -10.20 8.60
C ILE A 30 2.81 -11.63 8.04
N PRO A 31 1.63 -12.26 8.19
CA PRO A 31 1.46 -13.69 7.91
C PRO A 31 1.26 -13.90 6.40
N LEU A 32 2.30 -13.60 5.63
CA LEU A 32 2.38 -13.85 4.19
C LEU A 32 3.60 -14.72 3.92
N ASP A 33 3.38 -15.91 3.38
CA ASP A 33 4.43 -16.90 3.18
C ASP A 33 5.54 -16.32 2.28
N THR A 34 6.79 -16.54 2.69
CA THR A 34 7.96 -16.08 1.94
C THR A 34 7.96 -16.56 0.48
N CYS A 35 7.46 -17.77 0.22
CA CYS A 35 7.29 -18.30 -1.14
C CYS A 35 6.30 -17.46 -1.96
N VAL A 36 5.21 -16.99 -1.35
CA VAL A 36 4.21 -16.14 -2.01
C VAL A 36 4.78 -14.75 -2.28
N VAL A 37 5.53 -14.17 -1.34
CA VAL A 37 6.24 -12.90 -1.59
C VAL A 37 7.20 -13.03 -2.78
N LYS A 38 7.97 -14.13 -2.86
CA LYS A 38 8.84 -14.41 -4.01
C LYS A 38 8.06 -14.60 -5.31
N SER A 39 6.91 -15.26 -5.27
CA SER A 39 6.02 -15.36 -6.44
C SER A 39 5.54 -13.99 -6.91
N ILE A 40 5.10 -13.12 -5.99
CA ILE A 40 4.71 -11.74 -6.31
C ILE A 40 5.86 -10.96 -6.97
N VAL A 41 7.07 -11.05 -6.42
CA VAL A 41 8.27 -10.43 -6.99
C VAL A 41 8.49 -10.92 -8.42
N LYS A 42 8.47 -12.23 -8.63
CA LYS A 42 8.62 -12.83 -9.96
C LYS A 42 7.52 -12.37 -10.93
N SER A 43 6.27 -12.31 -10.50
CA SER A 43 5.16 -11.82 -11.32
C SER A 43 5.37 -10.36 -11.75
N ILE A 44 5.88 -9.53 -10.83
CA ILE A 44 6.17 -8.11 -11.08
C ILE A 44 7.29 -7.95 -12.11
N GLU A 45 8.37 -8.70 -11.98
CA GLU A 45 9.50 -8.69 -12.93
C GLU A 45 9.08 -9.22 -14.30
N ASN A 46 8.34 -10.33 -14.34
CA ASN A 46 7.81 -10.90 -15.58
C ASN A 46 6.85 -9.92 -16.28
N ALA A 47 6.01 -9.22 -15.51
CA ALA A 47 5.12 -8.20 -16.04
C ALA A 47 5.88 -7.04 -16.70
N ASP A 48 6.98 -6.58 -16.10
CA ASP A 48 7.82 -5.54 -16.69
C ASP A 48 8.47 -6.05 -17.98
N TYR A 49 9.07 -7.24 -17.96
CA TYR A 49 9.68 -7.87 -19.15
C TYR A 49 8.69 -7.98 -20.32
N LEU A 50 7.50 -8.54 -20.08
CA LEU A 50 6.47 -8.70 -21.11
C LEU A 50 5.99 -7.35 -21.66
N TYR A 51 5.86 -6.34 -20.80
CA TYR A 51 5.48 -5.01 -21.22
C TYR A 51 6.57 -4.34 -22.07
N GLN A 52 7.85 -4.48 -21.71
CA GLN A 52 8.96 -3.94 -22.49
C GLN A 52 9.03 -4.59 -23.88
N ASN A 53 8.88 -5.91 -23.97
CA ASN A 53 8.83 -6.62 -25.25
C ASN A 53 7.69 -6.09 -26.14
N TYR A 54 6.49 -5.94 -25.58
CA TYR A 54 5.34 -5.37 -26.28
C TYR A 54 5.62 -3.96 -26.84
N LEU A 55 6.29 -3.09 -26.06
CA LEU A 55 6.66 -1.76 -26.54
C LEU A 55 7.66 -1.79 -27.70
N GLN A 56 8.65 -2.69 -27.63
CA GLN A 56 9.66 -2.84 -28.68
C GLN A 56 9.06 -3.36 -29.99
N GLU A 57 8.08 -4.26 -29.90
CA GLU A 57 7.38 -4.83 -31.05
C GLU A 57 6.49 -3.80 -31.76
N GLU A 58 5.66 -3.08 -31.00
CA GLU A 58 4.66 -2.15 -31.56
C GLU A 58 5.25 -0.82 -32.03
N LYS A 59 6.37 -0.37 -31.44
CA LYS A 59 7.06 0.88 -31.80
C LYS A 59 6.15 2.11 -31.81
N PHE A 60 5.39 2.29 -30.73
CA PHE A 60 4.47 3.42 -30.60
C PHE A 60 5.20 4.78 -30.69
N PRO A 61 4.60 5.78 -31.35
CA PRO A 61 5.14 7.13 -31.40
C PRO A 61 4.94 7.91 -30.08
N THR A 62 4.13 7.38 -29.15
CA THR A 62 3.86 7.99 -27.83
C THR A 62 3.67 6.90 -26.79
N ASP A 63 3.83 7.22 -25.51
CA ASP A 63 3.72 6.31 -24.36
C ASP A 63 2.48 6.60 -23.48
N ASN A 64 1.46 7.25 -24.04
CA ASN A 64 0.26 7.63 -23.32
C ASN A 64 -0.44 6.41 -22.70
N GLY A 65 -0.66 6.44 -21.38
CA GLY A 65 -1.30 5.35 -20.65
C GLY A 65 -0.36 4.19 -20.29
N SER A 66 0.94 4.32 -20.56
CA SER A 66 1.98 3.32 -20.26
C SER A 66 1.92 2.78 -18.84
N GLU A 67 1.78 3.67 -17.85
CA GLU A 67 1.70 3.25 -16.45
C GLU A 67 0.45 2.39 -16.17
N GLY A 68 -0.69 2.72 -16.78
CA GLY A 68 -1.90 1.89 -16.67
C GLY A 68 -1.75 0.54 -17.37
N ALA A 69 -1.10 0.52 -18.54
CA ALA A 69 -0.79 -0.71 -19.26
C ALA A 69 0.14 -1.62 -18.44
N LYS A 70 1.22 -1.10 -17.86
CA LYS A 70 2.10 -1.84 -16.95
C LYS A 70 1.32 -2.48 -15.79
N TRP A 71 0.42 -1.73 -15.17
CA TRP A 71 -0.44 -2.27 -14.11
C TRP A 71 -1.35 -3.41 -14.58
N ASN A 72 -1.80 -3.41 -15.83
CA ASN A 72 -2.55 -4.55 -16.38
C ASN A 72 -1.70 -5.83 -16.46
N TYR A 73 -0.43 -5.71 -16.87
CA TYR A 73 0.51 -6.84 -16.87
C TYR A 73 0.76 -7.33 -15.44
N ILE A 74 1.06 -6.43 -14.50
CA ILE A 74 1.29 -6.79 -13.09
C ILE A 74 0.08 -7.51 -12.51
N ASN A 75 -1.12 -6.95 -12.68
CA ASN A 75 -2.35 -7.58 -12.19
C ASN A 75 -2.56 -8.96 -12.82
N ARG A 76 -2.30 -9.11 -14.14
CA ARG A 76 -2.45 -10.41 -14.80
C ARG A 76 -1.48 -11.45 -14.24
N GLU A 77 -0.18 -11.13 -14.18
CA GLU A 77 0.85 -12.07 -13.72
C GLU A 77 0.62 -12.46 -12.26
N VAL A 78 0.34 -11.49 -11.38
CA VAL A 78 0.05 -11.77 -9.95
C VAL A 78 -1.19 -12.65 -9.82
N LYS A 79 -2.26 -12.38 -10.58
CA LYS A 79 -3.46 -13.23 -10.54
C LYS A 79 -3.17 -14.67 -10.98
N ASN A 80 -2.31 -14.85 -11.98
CA ASN A 80 -1.99 -16.17 -12.53
C ASN A 80 -1.08 -17.00 -11.61
N ASP A 81 -0.19 -16.35 -10.86
CA ASP A 81 0.77 -17.03 -9.98
C ASP A 81 0.21 -17.34 -8.58
N MET A 82 -0.97 -16.84 -8.24
CA MET A 82 -1.62 -17.09 -6.94
C MET A 82 -2.32 -18.45 -6.90
N GLU A 83 -2.16 -19.17 -5.78
CA GLU A 83 -2.79 -20.47 -5.58
C GLU A 83 -4.32 -20.35 -5.54
N GLU A 84 -4.99 -21.12 -6.40
CA GLU A 84 -6.45 -21.23 -6.39
C GLU A 84 -6.94 -21.87 -5.07
N GLY A 85 -8.04 -21.36 -4.52
CA GLY A 85 -8.65 -21.89 -3.30
C GLY A 85 -8.17 -21.16 -2.05
N ARG A 86 -6.86 -21.12 -1.76
CA ARG A 86 -6.33 -20.37 -0.60
C ARG A 86 -6.60 -18.88 -0.73
N TYR A 87 -6.27 -18.32 -1.90
CA TYR A 87 -6.44 -16.90 -2.15
C TYR A 87 -7.73 -16.62 -2.91
N GLN A 88 -8.43 -15.56 -2.52
CA GLN A 88 -9.46 -14.94 -3.34
C GLN A 88 -8.89 -13.69 -3.98
N ILE A 89 -8.90 -13.65 -5.32
CA ILE A 89 -8.37 -12.53 -6.09
C ILE A 89 -9.53 -11.76 -6.71
N GLU A 90 -9.75 -10.53 -6.24
CA GLU A 90 -10.82 -9.66 -6.74
C GLU A 90 -10.26 -8.42 -7.43
N VAL A 91 -10.93 -8.00 -8.51
CA VAL A 91 -10.66 -6.71 -9.13
C VAL A 91 -11.47 -5.65 -8.40
N LEU A 92 -10.76 -4.73 -7.74
CA LEU A 92 -11.30 -3.59 -7.04
C LEU A 92 -11.37 -2.36 -7.95
N TYR A 93 -12.30 -1.46 -7.64
CA TYR A 93 -12.58 -0.27 -8.46
C TYR A 93 -12.55 1.00 -7.61
N ARG A 94 -11.84 2.02 -8.08
CA ARG A 94 -11.90 3.38 -7.54
C ARG A 94 -11.98 4.39 -8.68
N GLY A 95 -13.19 4.78 -9.05
CA GLY A 95 -13.43 5.58 -10.25
C GLY A 95 -12.95 4.81 -11.49
N PRO A 96 -12.11 5.40 -12.37
CA PRO A 96 -11.57 4.71 -13.53
C PRO A 96 -10.45 3.71 -13.18
N TRP A 97 -9.93 3.76 -11.95
CA TRP A 97 -8.82 2.91 -11.53
C TRP A 97 -9.30 1.51 -11.15
N LYS A 98 -8.60 0.49 -11.66
CA LYS A 98 -8.82 -0.92 -11.34
C LYS A 98 -7.52 -1.54 -10.81
N PHE A 99 -7.61 -2.31 -9.74
CA PHE A 99 -6.46 -2.93 -9.09
C PHE A 99 -6.86 -4.23 -8.41
N LEU A 100 -5.89 -5.07 -8.05
CA LEU A 100 -6.17 -6.34 -7.38
C LEU A 100 -6.21 -6.20 -5.86
N GLY A 101 -7.24 -6.83 -5.29
CA GLY A 101 -7.29 -7.24 -3.89
C GLY A 101 -7.02 -8.73 -3.78
N ILE A 102 -6.16 -9.10 -2.85
CA ILE A 102 -5.75 -10.48 -2.58
C ILE A 102 -6.20 -10.80 -1.16
N TYR A 103 -7.15 -11.70 -0.98
CA TYR A 103 -7.62 -12.11 0.33
C TYR A 103 -7.12 -13.53 0.63
N ASP A 104 -6.36 -13.71 1.70
CA ASP A 104 -5.93 -15.02 2.18
C ASP A 104 -7.02 -15.61 3.09
N ARG A 105 -7.68 -16.68 2.65
CA ARG A 105 -8.76 -17.31 3.45
C ARG A 105 -8.25 -17.98 4.72
N THR A 106 -6.97 -18.34 4.78
CA THR A 106 -6.36 -19.01 5.93
C THR A 106 -6.07 -18.02 7.05
N THR A 107 -5.42 -16.90 6.73
CA THR A 107 -5.05 -15.88 7.73
C THR A 107 -6.12 -14.81 7.88
N ARG A 108 -7.05 -14.70 6.92
CA ARG A 108 -8.06 -13.62 6.80
C ARG A 108 -7.46 -12.23 6.56
N TYR A 109 -6.22 -12.18 6.08
CA TYR A 109 -5.56 -10.92 5.73
C TYR A 109 -5.90 -10.52 4.30
N PHE A 110 -6.07 -9.22 4.11
CA PHE A 110 -6.31 -8.62 2.82
C PHE A 110 -5.09 -7.82 2.37
N TYR A 111 -4.64 -8.06 1.14
CA TYR A 111 -3.45 -7.45 0.56
C TYR A 111 -3.80 -6.68 -0.70
N THR A 112 -3.16 -5.53 -0.91
CA THR A 112 -3.16 -4.83 -2.21
C THR A 112 -1.74 -4.43 -2.59
N LEU A 113 -1.52 -4.15 -3.87
CA LEU A 113 -0.22 -3.76 -4.39
C LEU A 113 -0.16 -2.28 -4.74
N MET A 114 0.99 -1.66 -4.51
CA MET A 114 1.27 -0.27 -4.91
C MET A 114 2.75 -0.06 -5.21
N ARG A 115 3.08 0.87 -6.13
CA ARG A 115 4.48 1.33 -6.28
C ARG A 115 4.90 2.16 -5.07
N GLU A 116 6.12 2.00 -4.58
CA GLU A 116 6.66 2.77 -3.46
C GLU A 116 6.63 4.28 -3.73
N LYS A 117 6.92 4.71 -4.98
CA LYS A 117 6.77 6.11 -5.42
C LYS A 117 5.37 6.67 -5.17
N ASN A 118 4.32 5.85 -5.36
CA ASN A 118 2.93 6.26 -5.17
C ASN A 118 2.60 6.35 -3.67
N LEU A 119 3.10 5.42 -2.86
CA LEU A 119 2.95 5.45 -1.40
C LEU A 119 3.63 6.68 -0.80
N LEU A 120 4.87 6.99 -1.21
CA LEU A 120 5.57 8.20 -0.80
C LEU A 120 4.83 9.47 -1.24
N SER A 121 4.26 9.48 -2.46
CA SER A 121 3.43 10.59 -2.95
C SER A 121 2.13 10.76 -2.16
N LEU A 122 1.55 9.66 -1.64
CA LEU A 122 0.39 9.70 -0.75
C LEU A 122 0.78 10.29 0.61
N ARG A 123 1.86 9.79 1.20
CA ARG A 123 2.40 10.26 2.49
C ARG A 123 2.82 11.73 2.47
N LYS A 124 3.27 12.27 1.33
CA LYS A 124 3.63 13.71 1.19
C LYS A 124 2.41 14.63 1.00
N ASN A 125 1.28 14.11 0.52
CA ASN A 125 0.11 14.92 0.14
C ASN A 125 -1.16 14.51 0.91
N GLN A 126 -0.99 14.15 2.19
CA GLN A 126 -2.03 13.53 3.02
C GLN A 126 -3.33 14.32 3.00
N SER A 127 -3.26 15.65 3.18
CA SER A 127 -4.41 16.56 3.22
C SER A 127 -5.27 16.58 1.94
N THR A 128 -4.71 16.24 0.78
CA THR A 128 -5.44 16.26 -0.51
C THR A 128 -5.88 14.87 -0.98
N LYS A 129 -5.39 13.82 -0.33
CA LYS A 129 -5.62 12.42 -0.73
C LYS A 129 -6.35 11.61 0.33
N LEU A 130 -6.98 12.25 1.30
CA LEU A 130 -7.69 11.59 2.42
C LEU A 130 -8.69 10.53 1.95
N PHE A 131 -9.43 10.74 0.86
CA PHE A 131 -10.39 9.75 0.32
C PHE A 131 -9.76 8.68 -0.60
N HIS A 132 -8.47 8.40 -0.46
CA HIS A 132 -7.79 7.34 -1.18
C HIS A 132 -8.17 5.97 -0.63
N TYR A 133 -8.22 4.95 -1.48
CA TYR A 133 -8.66 3.60 -1.11
C TYR A 133 -7.81 3.00 0.03
N MET A 134 -6.51 3.29 0.05
CA MET A 134 -5.60 2.82 1.10
C MET A 134 -6.03 3.30 2.49
N ASN A 135 -6.54 4.52 2.59
CA ASN A 135 -7.00 5.09 3.84
C ASN A 135 -8.34 4.48 4.27
N ALA A 136 -9.27 4.28 3.33
CA ALA A 136 -10.51 3.54 3.59
C ALA A 136 -10.22 2.11 4.07
N LEU A 137 -9.30 1.38 3.40
CA LEU A 137 -8.90 0.03 3.79
C LEU A 137 -8.12 0.00 5.11
N SER A 138 -7.42 1.07 5.50
CA SER A 138 -6.73 1.14 6.79
C SER A 138 -7.69 1.12 7.98
N ARG A 139 -8.99 1.40 7.78
CA ARG A 139 -10.01 1.25 8.83
C ARG A 139 -10.19 -0.20 9.28
N LEU A 140 -9.86 -1.17 8.41
CA LEU A 140 -9.82 -2.59 8.78
C LEU A 140 -8.76 -2.89 9.86
N ASN A 141 -7.82 -1.98 10.09
CA ASN A 141 -6.78 -2.08 11.11
C ASN A 141 -7.07 -1.23 12.36
N GLU A 142 -8.23 -0.61 12.49
CA GLU A 142 -8.55 0.27 13.63
C GLU A 142 -8.44 -0.42 14.99
N GLY A 143 -8.72 -1.73 15.05
CA GLY A 143 -8.54 -2.51 16.28
C GLY A 143 -7.10 -2.55 16.81
N LEU A 144 -6.09 -2.14 16.02
CA LEU A 144 -4.69 -2.02 16.47
C LEU A 144 -4.38 -0.71 17.21
N LYS A 145 -5.28 0.28 17.16
CA LYS A 145 -5.03 1.63 17.67
C LYS A 145 -4.64 1.64 19.15
N ASP A 146 -5.26 0.78 19.95
CA ASP A 146 -5.01 0.69 21.39
C ASP A 146 -3.78 -0.18 21.72
N GLU A 147 -3.29 -0.97 20.76
CA GLU A 147 -2.19 -1.93 20.92
C GLU A 147 -0.85 -1.40 20.41
N TYR A 148 -0.85 -0.51 19.41
CA TYR A 148 0.35 -0.02 18.72
C TYR A 148 0.43 1.50 18.71
N VAL A 149 1.60 2.02 19.06
CA VAL A 149 1.94 3.44 18.86
C VAL A 149 2.30 3.64 17.40
N VAL A 150 1.63 4.58 16.73
CA VAL A 150 1.89 4.92 15.33
C VAL A 150 3.29 5.55 15.21
N GLU A 151 4.19 4.92 14.45
CA GLU A 151 5.62 5.30 14.39
C GLU A 151 5.88 6.70 13.81
N ASN A 152 4.89 7.30 13.14
CA ASN A 152 4.96 8.64 12.57
C ASN A 152 3.70 9.46 12.89
N GLU A 153 3.27 9.51 14.15
CA GLU A 153 2.37 10.57 14.59
C GLU A 153 3.06 11.92 14.32
N GLN A 154 2.76 12.52 13.16
CA GLN A 154 3.05 13.91 12.94
C GLN A 154 2.35 14.67 14.08
N LEU A 155 3.14 15.27 14.96
CA LEU A 155 2.68 16.24 15.96
C LEU A 155 2.12 17.45 15.22
N CYS A 156 0.90 17.32 14.69
CA CYS A 156 0.18 18.43 14.10
C CYS A 156 -0.13 19.42 15.22
N LEU A 157 0.34 20.67 15.07
CA LEU A 157 -0.03 21.81 15.90
C LEU A 157 -1.56 22.07 15.92
N PHE A 158 -2.31 21.41 15.03
CA PHE A 158 -3.77 21.35 15.00
C PHE A 158 -4.20 19.88 14.92
N PRO A 159 -4.75 19.28 15.99
CA PRO A 159 -5.21 17.90 16.02
C PRO A 159 -6.42 17.60 15.10
N ASP A 160 -7.01 18.62 14.49
CA ASP A 160 -8.23 18.55 13.66
C ASP A 160 -7.99 17.97 12.25
N MET A 161 -7.30 16.83 12.17
CA MET A 161 -7.39 15.92 11.01
C MET A 161 -8.35 14.76 11.33
N MET A 162 -9.28 14.96 12.27
CA MET A 162 -10.46 14.11 12.42
C MET A 162 -11.42 14.47 11.27
N TYR A 163 -11.92 13.47 10.58
CA TYR A 163 -12.91 13.67 9.52
C TYR A 163 -14.16 14.34 10.12
N ASP A 164 -14.85 15.15 9.33
CA ASP A 164 -16.24 15.46 9.64
C ASP A 164 -17.09 14.19 9.46
N GLU A 165 -18.30 14.19 10.02
CA GLU A 165 -19.20 13.04 9.93
C GLU A 165 -19.44 12.60 8.48
N GLU A 166 -19.53 13.56 7.54
CA GLU A 166 -19.68 13.29 6.11
C GLU A 166 -18.44 12.62 5.50
N GLY A 167 -17.24 13.04 5.93
CA GLY A 167 -15.97 12.44 5.54
C GLY A 167 -15.83 11.00 6.02
N GLU A 168 -16.24 10.72 7.26
CA GLU A 168 -16.27 9.35 7.79
C GLU A 168 -17.22 8.46 6.99
N GLU A 169 -18.47 8.91 6.79
CA GLU A 169 -19.45 8.17 6.00
C GLU A 169 -18.95 7.90 4.58
N THR A 170 -18.23 8.85 3.99
CA THR A 170 -17.66 8.68 2.65
C THR A 170 -16.59 7.59 2.63
N LEU A 171 -15.74 7.52 3.65
CA LEU A 171 -14.75 6.45 3.77
C LEU A 171 -15.38 5.09 3.99
N ASP A 172 -16.40 5.00 4.84
CA ASP A 172 -17.14 3.76 5.09
C ASP A 172 -17.80 3.24 3.81
N ARG A 173 -18.47 4.12 3.05
CA ARG A 173 -19.05 3.75 1.73
C ARG A 173 -18.01 3.28 0.72
N ILE A 174 -16.78 3.81 0.79
CA ILE A 174 -15.68 3.36 -0.07
C ILE A 174 -15.22 1.97 0.37
N LEU A 175 -15.01 1.79 1.68
CA LEU A 175 -14.57 0.53 2.26
C LEU A 175 -15.56 -0.59 1.93
N GLU A 176 -16.84 -0.39 2.22
CA GLU A 176 -17.92 -1.35 1.93
C GLU A 176 -17.89 -1.79 0.47
N LYS A 177 -17.76 -0.85 -0.48
CA LYS A 177 -17.69 -1.16 -1.91
C LYS A 177 -16.45 -1.98 -2.29
N LEU A 178 -15.31 -1.75 -1.63
CA LEU A 178 -14.07 -2.47 -1.90
C LEU A 178 -14.13 -3.91 -1.37
N ILE A 179 -14.75 -4.12 -0.21
CA ILE A 179 -14.78 -5.43 0.45
C ILE A 179 -16.04 -6.23 0.15
N ALA A 180 -17.06 -5.65 -0.48
CA ALA A 180 -18.35 -6.28 -0.76
C ALA A 180 -18.28 -7.62 -1.51
N LYS A 181 -17.20 -7.86 -2.25
CA LYS A 181 -16.99 -9.10 -3.03
C LYS A 181 -16.13 -10.13 -2.32
N ILE A 182 -15.55 -9.81 -1.17
CA ILE A 182 -14.64 -10.70 -0.45
C ILE A 182 -15.48 -11.69 0.37
N ASP A 183 -15.19 -12.98 0.21
CA ASP A 183 -15.88 -14.07 0.89
C ASP A 183 -15.35 -14.20 2.32
N GLY A 184 -15.93 -13.44 3.25
CA GLY A 184 -15.66 -13.57 4.68
C GLY A 184 -15.32 -12.26 5.39
N SER A 185 -14.90 -12.38 6.66
CA SER A 185 -14.47 -11.24 7.47
C SER A 185 -12.98 -10.99 7.31
N ILE A 186 -12.60 -9.78 6.92
CA ILE A 186 -11.19 -9.37 6.85
C ILE A 186 -10.72 -9.02 8.26
N GLU A 187 -9.65 -9.67 8.70
CA GLU A 187 -9.08 -9.45 10.03
C GLU A 187 -8.07 -8.29 10.04
N ARG A 188 -7.25 -8.18 8.98
CA ARG A 188 -6.26 -7.12 8.82
C ARG A 188 -6.07 -6.78 7.34
N TYR A 189 -5.69 -5.54 7.09
CA TYR A 189 -5.27 -5.06 5.78
C TYR A 189 -3.77 -4.76 5.75
N VAL A 190 -3.10 -5.20 4.69
CA VAL A 190 -1.69 -4.97 4.42
C VAL A 190 -1.52 -4.38 3.02
N LEU A 191 -0.72 -3.32 2.92
CA LEU A 191 -0.27 -2.78 1.65
C LEU A 191 1.10 -3.38 1.30
N ILE A 192 1.19 -4.06 0.17
CA ILE A 192 2.46 -4.50 -0.39
C ILE A 192 2.95 -3.38 -1.32
N SER A 193 4.07 -2.76 -0.94
CA SER A 193 4.72 -1.74 -1.75
C SER A 193 6.00 -2.27 -2.38
N PHE A 194 6.28 -1.87 -3.62
CA PHE A 194 7.47 -2.32 -4.33
C PHE A 194 8.02 -1.25 -5.27
N ASP A 195 9.27 -1.40 -5.68
CA ASP A 195 9.85 -0.64 -6.78
C ASP A 195 10.63 -1.55 -7.73
N ILE A 196 10.68 -1.15 -9.00
CA ILE A 196 11.39 -1.87 -10.07
C ILE A 196 12.36 -0.90 -10.73
N SER A 197 13.58 -1.38 -10.94
CA SER A 197 14.58 -0.71 -11.77
C SER A 197 15.20 -1.73 -12.73
N HIS A 198 15.40 -1.33 -13.99
CA HIS A 198 16.02 -2.16 -15.03
C HIS A 198 15.44 -3.60 -15.13
N GLY A 199 14.12 -3.75 -15.01
CA GLY A 199 13.44 -5.04 -15.09
C GLY A 199 13.49 -5.91 -13.82
N GLN A 200 14.13 -5.43 -12.75
CA GLN A 200 14.27 -6.16 -11.49
C GLN A 200 13.60 -5.41 -10.33
N ALA A 201 12.95 -6.16 -9.43
CA ALA A 201 12.42 -5.58 -8.22
C ALA A 201 13.57 -5.22 -7.27
N ILE A 202 13.69 -3.95 -6.91
CA ILE A 202 14.78 -3.44 -6.05
C ILE A 202 14.33 -3.20 -4.61
N ALA A 203 13.02 -3.16 -4.37
CA ALA A 203 12.43 -2.99 -3.06
C ALA A 203 11.09 -3.71 -2.99
N ILE A 204 10.81 -4.36 -1.86
CA ILE A 204 9.49 -4.89 -1.55
C ILE A 204 9.26 -4.83 -0.04
N LYS A 205 8.10 -4.31 0.36
CA LYS A 205 7.73 -4.10 1.77
C LYS A 205 6.28 -4.41 2.02
N GLY A 206 5.99 -4.98 3.18
CA GLY A 206 4.63 -5.12 3.72
C GLY A 206 4.37 -4.04 4.76
N THR A 207 3.36 -3.19 4.55
CA THR A 207 2.96 -2.15 5.50
C THR A 207 1.57 -2.44 6.04
N VAL A 208 1.39 -2.37 7.36
CA VAL A 208 0.07 -2.37 8.02
C VAL A 208 -0.32 -0.90 8.24
N PRO A 209 -1.15 -0.30 7.36
CA PRO A 209 -1.46 1.11 7.44
C PRO A 209 -2.41 1.41 8.60
N ALA A 210 -2.25 2.59 9.16
CA ALA A 210 -3.14 3.21 10.12
C ALA A 210 -3.97 4.29 9.43
N VAL A 211 -5.13 4.62 10.00
CA VAL A 211 -5.98 5.70 9.52
C VAL A 211 -5.21 7.01 9.50
N GLY A 212 -5.40 7.81 8.44
CA GLY A 212 -4.68 9.08 8.26
C GLY A 212 -3.36 8.94 7.49
N MET A 213 -3.17 7.87 6.71
CA MET A 213 -1.97 7.62 5.88
C MET A 213 -0.69 7.29 6.67
N ASN A 214 -0.81 6.95 7.95
CA ASN A 214 0.28 6.45 8.78
C ASN A 214 0.36 4.91 8.73
N TYR A 215 1.19 4.29 9.58
CA TYR A 215 1.30 2.84 9.68
C TYR A 215 1.61 2.39 11.11
N TYR A 216 1.11 1.22 11.49
CA TYR A 216 1.41 0.55 12.76
C TYR A 216 2.67 -0.32 12.66
N LYS A 217 2.90 -0.89 11.47
CA LYS A 217 4.02 -1.79 11.21
C LYS A 217 4.47 -1.71 9.76
N GLU A 218 5.77 -1.84 9.55
CA GLU A 218 6.37 -2.02 8.23
C GLU A 218 7.39 -3.17 8.32
N GLU A 219 7.38 -4.06 7.34
CA GLU A 219 8.36 -5.12 7.18
C GLU A 219 9.06 -4.97 5.85
N ASP A 220 10.39 -4.91 5.90
CA ASP A 220 11.23 -4.96 4.71
C ASP A 220 11.45 -6.41 4.30
N TRP A 221 11.18 -6.70 3.03
CA TRP A 221 11.36 -8.01 2.43
C TRP A 221 12.46 -8.00 1.36
N ALA A 222 13.32 -6.98 1.34
CA ALA A 222 14.44 -6.85 0.41
C ALA A 222 15.38 -8.07 0.39
N ASP A 223 15.55 -8.76 1.53
CA ASP A 223 16.33 -10.00 1.62
C ASP A 223 15.81 -11.13 0.70
N LEU A 224 14.57 -11.02 0.22
CA LEU A 224 13.94 -12.01 -0.66
C LEU A 224 14.19 -11.75 -2.15
N LEU A 225 14.69 -10.56 -2.52
CA LEU A 225 14.89 -10.14 -3.90
C LEU A 225 16.06 -10.88 -4.59
N ASN A 226 17.07 -11.31 -3.83
CA ASN A 226 18.34 -11.83 -4.37
C ASN A 226 18.46 -13.36 -4.44
N ALA A 227 17.39 -14.11 -4.21
CA ALA A 227 17.47 -15.58 -4.19
C ALA A 227 17.47 -16.27 -5.57
N SER A 228 17.39 -15.50 -6.67
CA SER A 228 17.43 -16.04 -8.03
C SER A 228 17.97 -15.00 -8.99
N TYR A 229 18.77 -15.45 -9.97
CA TYR A 229 19.44 -14.69 -11.04
C TYR A 229 20.88 -14.22 -10.76
N SER A 230 21.80 -15.17 -10.62
CA SER A 230 23.12 -15.01 -11.25
C SER A 230 23.02 -15.39 -12.72
N THR A 231 22.89 -14.41 -13.61
CA THR A 231 23.25 -14.58 -15.02
C THR A 231 23.86 -13.30 -15.54
N ASP A 232 25.17 -13.36 -15.74
CA ASP A 232 25.93 -12.40 -16.53
C ASP A 232 25.32 -12.28 -17.93
N THR A 233 25.04 -11.05 -18.39
CA THR A 233 25.19 -10.74 -19.81
C THR A 233 25.35 -9.24 -20.04
N THR A 234 26.53 -8.94 -20.54
CA THR A 234 26.99 -7.70 -21.17
C THR A 234 26.20 -7.38 -22.44
N GLY A 235 25.89 -6.08 -22.67
CA GLY A 235 25.32 -5.62 -23.95
C GLY A 235 24.95 -4.14 -24.01
N ALA A 236 25.88 -3.35 -24.56
CA ALA A 236 25.84 -1.98 -25.13
C ALA A 236 24.59 -1.08 -24.95
N SER A 237 24.84 0.12 -24.39
CA SER A 237 23.98 1.31 -24.50
C SER A 237 24.30 2.10 -25.78
N GLU A 238 23.31 2.31 -26.65
CA GLU A 238 23.34 3.39 -27.64
C GLU A 238 22.53 4.57 -27.11
N GLU A 239 23.21 5.72 -26.94
CA GLU A 239 22.57 6.99 -26.59
C GLU A 239 21.87 7.56 -27.83
N VAL A 240 20.56 7.78 -27.73
CA VAL A 240 19.81 8.59 -28.70
C VAL A 240 19.53 9.95 -28.05
N SER A 241 20.06 11.01 -28.65
CA SER A 241 19.84 12.40 -28.23
C SER A 241 18.39 12.83 -28.46
N GLU A 242 17.68 13.19 -27.39
CA GLU A 242 16.35 13.81 -27.45
C GLU A 242 16.46 15.31 -27.74
N GLU A 243 15.91 15.77 -28.87
CA GLU A 243 15.69 17.19 -29.13
C GLU A 243 14.39 17.62 -28.41
N ILE A 244 14.54 18.26 -27.25
CA ILE A 244 13.43 18.68 -26.39
C ILE A 244 12.72 19.89 -26.99
N VAL A 245 11.56 19.69 -27.63
CA VAL A 245 10.61 20.78 -27.90
C VAL A 245 9.78 21.02 -26.64
N MET A 246 10.07 22.11 -25.92
CA MET A 246 9.29 22.54 -24.76
C MET A 246 7.89 23.00 -25.17
N LEU A 247 6.86 22.24 -24.79
CA LEU A 247 5.46 22.67 -24.89
C LEU A 247 5.06 23.52 -23.66
N GLU A 248 4.51 24.70 -23.91
CA GLU A 248 4.01 25.60 -22.86
C GLU A 248 2.80 25.01 -22.12
N ARG A 249 2.74 25.24 -20.80
CA ARG A 249 1.65 24.77 -19.93
C ARG A 249 0.32 25.37 -20.37
N LYS A 250 -0.71 24.52 -20.54
CA LYS A 250 -2.10 24.97 -20.76
C LYS A 250 -2.52 25.94 -19.64
N PRO A 251 -3.07 27.13 -19.96
CA PRO A 251 -3.53 28.07 -18.95
C PRO A 251 -4.67 27.48 -18.13
N LYS A 252 -4.56 27.54 -16.80
CA LYS A 252 -5.61 27.09 -15.89
C LYS A 252 -6.75 28.12 -15.90
N LEU A 253 -7.91 27.74 -16.45
CA LEU A 253 -9.15 28.51 -16.28
C LEU A 253 -9.53 28.53 -14.79
N ARG A 254 -9.48 29.72 -14.16
CA ARG A 254 -10.05 29.93 -12.82
C ARG A 254 -11.56 29.74 -12.90
N ARG A 255 -12.11 28.81 -12.10
CA ARG A 255 -13.56 28.68 -11.89
C ARG A 255 -14.14 30.04 -11.47
N ARG A 256 -15.13 30.53 -12.22
CA ARG A 256 -15.85 31.76 -11.91
C ARG A 256 -16.64 31.52 -10.61
N LYS A 257 -16.36 32.28 -9.54
CA LYS A 257 -17.18 32.25 -8.32
C LYS A 257 -18.61 32.62 -8.70
N ARG A 258 -19.57 31.74 -8.41
CA ARG A 258 -21.01 32.03 -8.51
C ARG A 258 -21.26 33.17 -7.52
N LYS A 259 -21.78 34.32 -7.97
CA LYS A 259 -22.28 35.35 -7.06
C LYS A 259 -23.52 34.76 -6.37
N GLU A 260 -23.48 34.65 -5.05
CA GLU A 260 -24.68 34.57 -4.24
C GLU A 260 -25.33 35.96 -4.32
N GLU A 261 -26.45 36.07 -5.05
CA GLU A 261 -27.33 37.22 -4.91
C GLU A 261 -28.14 37.01 -3.62
N HIS A 262 -27.65 37.62 -2.54
CA HIS A 262 -28.48 38.02 -1.42
C HIS A 262 -29.50 39.05 -1.92
N GLY A 263 -30.76 38.63 -2.02
CA GLY A 263 -31.91 39.52 -2.13
C GLY A 263 -32.72 39.44 -0.84
N SER A 264 -32.28 40.12 0.22
CA SER A 264 -33.11 40.45 1.37
C SER A 264 -33.56 41.91 1.26
N ALA A 265 -34.85 42.08 0.97
CA ALA A 265 -35.79 43.12 1.39
C ALA A 265 -35.29 44.54 1.78
N GLU A 266 -35.91 45.56 1.17
CA GLU A 266 -36.33 46.83 1.79
C GLU A 266 -37.48 47.41 0.93
N GLN A 267 -38.73 47.38 1.42
CA GLN A 267 -39.46 48.52 2.02
C GLN A 267 -39.53 49.80 1.17
N LYS A 268 -40.63 49.97 0.42
CA LYS A 268 -41.61 51.07 0.58
C LYS A 268 -42.84 50.85 -0.30
#